data_AF-A0A9R0RX38-F1
#
_entry.id   AF-A0A9R0RX38-F1
#
_cell.length_a   1.000
_cell.length_b   1.000
_cell.length_c   1.000
_cell.angle_alpha   90.00
_cell.angle_beta   90.00
_cell.angle_gamma   90.00
#
_symmetry.space_group_name_H-M   'P 1'
#
loop_
_entity.id
_entity.type
_entity.pdbx_description
1 polymer ?
#
loop_
_entity_poly.entity_id
_entity_poly.type
_entity_poly.pdbx_seq_one_letter_code
_entity_poly.pdbx_strand_id
1 'polypeptide(L)'
;MVLQIFMEGVKVKQAQDTLHLGVCNLNRNLRQAKSLMNLYKDKVAQLDDKLKVWSEQIGRLSEDGRRHSVSSGNAQRKLVDLQGEAQQLRPSMDEVQAKVGRNRLEVAGLLVELEKDRFSKRRIEDDLESMSRKASSLRVKTEASSLLEKVHQEVNEYRGILKCGVCRDRQKEVVITKCYHLFCNDCIQKLLRNRQRRCPSCGLSFGANDVKPIYI
;
A
#
# COMPACT_ATOMS: atom_id res chain seq x y z
N MET A 1 150.38 23.36 6.39
CA MET A 1 149.53 22.15 6.50
C MET A 1 148.48 22.24 7.62
N VAL A 2 148.85 22.59 8.86
CA VAL A 2 147.90 22.61 10.01
C VAL A 2 146.71 23.59 9.85
N LEU A 3 146.97 24.83 9.40
CA LEU A 3 145.92 25.86 9.19
C LEU A 3 144.90 25.48 8.10
N GLN A 4 145.33 24.76 7.07
CA GLN A 4 144.45 24.33 5.97
C GLN A 4 143.50 23.22 6.41
N ILE A 5 144.02 22.24 7.16
CA ILE A 5 143.22 21.18 7.79
C ILE A 5 142.20 21.77 8.78
N PHE A 6 142.60 22.78 9.56
CA PHE A 6 141.68 23.47 10.47
C PHE A 6 140.55 24.20 9.73
N MET A 7 140.87 24.97 8.68
CA MET A 7 139.88 25.67 7.86
C MET A 7 138.95 24.72 7.12
N GLU A 8 139.45 23.58 6.65
CA GLU A 8 138.65 22.49 6.07
C GLU A 8 137.72 21.86 7.12
N GLY A 9 138.21 21.62 8.34
CA GLY A 9 137.39 21.13 9.46
C GLY A 9 136.27 22.09 9.86
N VAL A 10 136.52 23.40 9.87
CA VAL A 10 135.50 24.42 10.13
C VAL A 10 134.44 24.43 9.03
N LYS A 11 134.82 24.33 7.76
CA LYS A 11 133.89 24.24 6.63
C LYS A 11 133.01 22.99 6.69
N VAL A 12 133.60 21.84 7.04
CA VAL A 12 132.85 20.58 7.22
C VAL A 12 131.85 20.70 8.35
N LYS A 13 132.25 21.27 9.50
CA LYS A 13 131.34 21.50 10.64
C LYS A 13 130.20 22.45 10.27
N GLN A 14 130.49 23.56 9.59
CA GLN A 14 129.47 24.49 9.12
C GLN A 14 128.50 23.85 8.12
N ALA A 15 128.99 23.00 7.22
CA ALA A 15 128.15 22.22 6.31
C ALA A 15 127.29 21.19 7.06
N GLN A 16 127.84 20.52 8.07
CA GLN A 16 127.15 19.58 8.93
C GLN A 16 126.03 20.27 9.74
N ASP A 17 126.30 21.43 10.32
CA ASP A 17 125.31 22.21 11.08
C ASP A 17 124.17 22.72 10.16
N THR A 18 124.50 23.13 8.93
CA THR A 18 123.52 23.54 7.92
C THR A 18 122.63 22.36 7.49
N LEU A 19 123.23 21.19 7.25
CA LEU A 19 122.50 19.97 6.94
C LEU A 19 121.60 19.53 8.10
N HIS A 20 122.12 19.61 9.33
CA HIS A 20 121.37 19.29 10.55
C HIS A 20 120.14 20.20 10.71
N LEU A 21 120.31 21.51 10.53
CA LEU A 21 119.19 22.47 10.53
C LEU A 21 118.17 22.15 9.43
N GLY A 22 118.63 21.77 8.23
CA GLY A 22 117.80 21.31 7.12
C GLY A 22 116.97 20.07 7.48
N VAL A 23 117.59 19.06 8.08
CA VAL A 23 116.92 17.84 8.58
C VAL A 23 115.90 18.17 9.68
N CYS A 24 116.23 19.06 10.61
CA CYS A 24 115.30 19.52 11.64
C CYS A 24 114.06 20.21 11.03
N ASN A 25 114.25 21.09 10.04
CA ASN A 25 113.17 21.77 9.34
C ASN A 25 112.28 20.80 8.56
N LEU A 26 112.88 19.87 7.82
CA LEU A 26 112.14 18.82 7.10
C LEU A 26 111.33 17.94 8.05
N ASN A 27 111.91 17.55 9.19
CA ASN A 27 111.21 16.79 10.22
C ASN A 27 110.03 17.56 10.85
N ARG A 28 110.13 18.87 11.00
CA ARG A 28 109.02 19.72 11.45
C ARG A 28 107.92 19.78 10.40
N ASN A 29 108.27 20.03 9.14
CA ASN A 29 107.31 20.08 8.03
C ASN A 29 106.60 18.74 7.85
N LEU A 30 107.31 17.62 7.97
CA LEU A 30 106.74 16.27 7.92
C LEU A 30 105.73 16.04 9.06
N ARG A 31 106.04 16.50 10.28
CA ARG A 31 105.10 16.43 11.42
C ARG A 31 103.84 17.26 11.18
N GLN A 32 103.98 18.47 10.63
CA GLN A 32 102.85 19.32 10.27
C GLN A 32 101.99 18.69 9.16
N ALA A 33 102.61 18.17 8.10
CA ALA A 33 101.93 17.48 7.01
C ALA A 33 101.16 16.25 7.52
N LYS A 34 101.73 15.46 8.44
CA LYS A 34 101.05 14.33 9.09
C LYS A 34 99.83 14.77 9.90
N SER A 35 99.94 15.86 10.66
CA SER A 35 98.82 16.40 11.43
C SER A 35 97.68 16.87 10.53
N LEU A 36 97.99 17.58 9.43
CA LEU A 36 97.01 17.98 8.42
C LEU A 36 96.36 16.76 7.75
N MET A 37 97.17 15.74 7.40
CA MET A 37 96.65 14.50 6.81
C MET A 37 95.65 13.80 7.75
N ASN A 38 95.93 13.73 9.05
CA ASN A 38 95.01 13.15 10.03
C ASN A 38 93.71 13.97 10.11
N LEU A 39 93.80 15.30 10.16
CA LEU A 39 92.62 16.17 10.15
C LEU A 39 91.74 15.95 8.91
N TYR A 40 92.36 15.82 7.73
CA TYR A 40 91.63 15.54 6.50
C TYR A 40 91.01 14.14 6.50
N LYS A 41 91.69 13.12 7.05
CA LYS A 41 91.12 11.78 7.22
C LYS A 41 89.86 11.80 8.09
N ASP A 42 89.91 12.50 9.23
CA ASP A 42 88.76 12.64 10.13
C ASP A 42 87.60 13.35 9.42
N LYS A 43 87.90 14.38 8.62
CA LYS A 43 86.89 15.10 7.85
C LYS A 43 86.26 14.24 6.75
N VAL A 44 87.05 13.39 6.08
CA VAL A 44 86.53 12.43 5.10
C VAL A 44 85.62 11.42 5.78
N ALA A 45 86.01 10.86 6.92
CA ALA A 45 85.18 9.93 7.69
C ALA A 45 83.83 10.55 8.10
N GLN A 46 83.84 11.81 8.58
CA GLN A 46 82.61 12.53 8.90
C GLN A 46 81.70 12.78 7.69
N LEU A 47 82.27 13.03 6.51
CA LEU A 47 81.50 13.19 5.28
C LEU A 47 80.91 11.86 4.81
N ASP A 48 81.67 10.76 4.91
CA ASP A 48 81.18 9.42 4.59
C ASP A 48 80.01 9.01 5.49
N ASP A 49 80.08 9.30 6.79
CA ASP A 49 78.98 9.01 7.71
C ASP A 49 77.73 9.84 7.40
N LYS A 50 77.90 11.11 7.04
CA LYS A 50 76.77 11.95 6.57
C LYS A 50 76.17 11.43 5.26
N LEU A 51 77.01 11.01 4.31
CA LEU A 51 76.57 10.43 3.05
C LEU A 51 75.79 9.14 3.26
N LYS A 52 76.20 8.28 4.20
CA LYS A 52 75.45 7.06 4.57
C LYS A 52 74.06 7.42 5.12
N VAL A 53 73.99 8.34 6.08
CA VAL A 53 72.71 8.78 6.68
C VAL A 53 71.77 9.36 5.61
N TRP A 54 72.28 10.21 4.73
CA TRP A 54 71.48 10.78 3.65
C TRP A 54 71.03 9.73 2.63
N SER A 55 71.90 8.76 2.31
CA SER A 55 71.54 7.65 1.40
C SER A 55 70.43 6.77 1.98
N GLU A 56 70.50 6.44 3.27
CA GLU A 56 69.43 5.73 3.98
C GLU A 56 68.14 6.54 4.03
N GLN A 57 68.22 7.85 4.27
CA GLN A 57 67.06 8.73 4.29
C GLN A 57 66.39 8.81 2.92
N ILE A 58 67.16 8.92 1.83
CA ILE A 58 66.64 8.87 0.46
C ILE A 58 65.96 7.52 0.20
N GLY A 59 66.55 6.42 0.64
CA GLY A 59 65.96 5.08 0.54
C GLY A 59 64.59 4.99 1.21
N ARG A 60 64.48 5.47 2.46
CA ARG A 60 63.21 5.51 3.21
C ARG A 60 62.15 6.34 2.50
N LEU A 61 62.48 7.57 2.10
CA LEU A 61 61.55 8.46 1.41
C LEU A 61 61.08 7.89 0.06
N SER A 62 61.96 7.20 -0.66
CA SER A 62 61.61 6.50 -1.90
C SER A 62 60.62 5.36 -1.66
N GLU A 63 60.84 4.56 -0.61
CA GLU A 63 59.91 3.49 -0.24
C GLU A 63 58.55 4.03 0.20
N ASP A 64 58.53 5.09 1.01
CA ASP A 64 57.30 5.75 1.45
C ASP A 64 56.53 6.33 0.26
N GLY A 65 57.23 6.98 -0.68
CA GLY A 65 56.64 7.47 -1.94
C GLY A 65 56.00 6.35 -2.75
N ARG A 66 56.68 5.19 -2.86
CA ARG A 66 56.12 4.00 -3.53
C ARG A 66 54.89 3.46 -2.80
N ARG A 67 54.92 3.39 -1.46
CA ARG A 67 53.78 2.93 -0.63
C ARG A 67 52.57 3.85 -0.82
N HIS A 68 52.77 5.17 -0.78
CA HIS A 68 51.72 6.15 -1.01
C HIS A 68 51.16 6.09 -2.44
N SER A 69 52.01 5.92 -3.45
CA SER A 69 51.58 5.77 -4.84
C SER A 69 50.67 4.54 -5.03
N VAL A 70 51.05 3.38 -4.48
CA VAL A 70 50.22 2.17 -4.52
C VAL A 70 48.91 2.37 -3.75
N SER A 71 48.95 2.96 -2.55
CA SER A 71 47.76 3.23 -1.74
C SER A 71 46.79 4.16 -2.46
N SER A 72 47.29 5.26 -3.04
CA SER A 72 46.50 6.20 -3.83
C SER A 72 45.89 5.55 -5.06
N GLY A 73 46.66 4.72 -5.78
CA GLY A 73 46.15 3.99 -6.94
C GLY A 73 45.02 3.02 -6.58
N ASN A 74 45.13 2.31 -5.45
CA ASN A 74 44.08 1.42 -4.97
C ASN A 74 42.82 2.19 -4.54
N ALA A 75 42.99 3.31 -3.84
CA ALA A 75 41.88 4.18 -3.46
C ALA A 75 41.15 4.74 -4.69
N GLN A 76 41.90 5.15 -5.73
CA GLN A 76 41.33 5.63 -6.98
C GLN A 76 40.51 4.54 -7.71
N ARG A 77 41.02 3.30 -7.77
CA ARG A 77 40.25 2.18 -8.36
C ARG A 77 38.95 1.95 -7.61
N LYS A 78 39.00 1.87 -6.28
CA LYS A 78 37.81 1.67 -5.44
C LYS A 78 36.78 2.78 -5.63
N LEU A 79 37.23 4.02 -5.80
CA LEU A 79 36.35 5.16 -6.07
C LEU A 79 35.64 5.00 -7.42
N VAL A 80 36.35 4.57 -8.46
CA VAL A 80 35.77 4.31 -9.78
C VAL A 80 34.77 3.15 -9.72
N ASP A 81 35.09 2.07 -9.00
CA ASP A 81 34.19 0.92 -8.83
C ASP A 81 32.87 1.35 -8.14
N LEU A 82 32.96 2.09 -7.04
CA LEU A 82 31.79 2.61 -6.32
C LEU A 82 30.98 3.61 -7.16
N GLN A 83 31.64 4.44 -7.96
CA GLN A 83 30.94 5.32 -8.92
C GLN A 83 30.20 4.50 -9.98
N GLY A 84 30.80 3.42 -10.46
CA GLY A 84 30.16 2.46 -11.37
C GLY A 84 28.91 1.84 -10.75
N GLU A 85 29.01 1.31 -9.52
CA GLU A 85 27.87 0.76 -8.78
C GLU A 85 26.75 1.78 -8.59
N ALA A 86 27.08 3.01 -8.17
CA ALA A 86 26.11 4.08 -8.01
C ALA A 86 25.41 4.42 -9.34
N GLN A 87 26.16 4.44 -10.46
CA GLN A 87 25.61 4.68 -11.79
C GLN A 87 24.69 3.54 -12.25
N GLN A 88 24.97 2.29 -11.88
CA GLN A 88 24.12 1.14 -12.17
C GLN A 88 22.84 1.10 -11.31
N LEU A 89 22.90 1.62 -10.08
CA LEU A 89 21.73 1.68 -9.19
C LEU A 89 20.75 2.80 -9.56
N ARG A 90 21.21 3.89 -10.18
CA ARG A 90 20.36 5.00 -10.66
C ARG A 90 19.16 4.55 -11.52
N PRO A 91 19.32 3.80 -12.62
CA PRO A 91 18.18 3.40 -13.46
C PRO A 91 17.17 2.52 -12.71
N SER A 92 17.62 1.68 -11.77
CA SER A 92 16.74 0.89 -10.91
C SER A 92 15.89 1.79 -10.00
N MET A 93 16.50 2.82 -9.41
CA MET A 93 15.76 3.84 -8.65
C MET A 93 14.75 4.59 -9.52
N ASP A 94 15.13 5.03 -10.71
CA ASP A 94 14.24 5.72 -11.65
C ASP A 94 13.05 4.83 -12.05
N GLU A 95 13.28 3.52 -12.27
CA GLU A 95 12.23 2.55 -12.57
C GLU A 95 11.24 2.40 -11.41
N VAL A 96 11.75 2.27 -10.18
CA VAL A 96 10.91 2.18 -8.97
C VAL A 96 10.10 3.47 -8.79
N GLN A 97 10.72 4.63 -9.01
CA GLN A 97 10.04 5.91 -8.91
C GLN A 97 8.93 6.06 -9.97
N ALA A 98 9.18 5.60 -11.19
CA ALA A 98 8.17 5.54 -12.24
C ALA A 98 7.01 4.59 -11.89
N LYS A 99 7.30 3.41 -11.30
CA LYS A 99 6.28 2.46 -10.81
C LYS A 99 5.41 3.10 -9.72
N VAL A 100 6.03 3.76 -8.74
CA VAL A 100 5.31 4.50 -7.70
C VAL A 100 4.39 5.57 -8.30
N GLY A 101 4.88 6.31 -9.30
CA GLY A 101 4.07 7.29 -10.02
C GLY A 101 2.83 6.68 -10.69
N ARG A 102 3.00 5.57 -11.41
CA ARG A 102 1.87 4.86 -12.05
C ARG A 102 0.85 4.35 -11.04
N ASN A 103 1.31 3.70 -9.98
CA ASN A 103 0.41 3.13 -8.95
C ASN A 103 -0.37 4.25 -8.23
N ARG A 104 0.24 5.42 -8.00
CA ARG A 104 -0.47 6.57 -7.42
C ARG A 104 -1.62 7.05 -8.30
N LEU A 105 -1.41 7.11 -9.62
CA LEU A 105 -2.46 7.48 -10.57
C LEU A 105 -3.56 6.43 -10.63
N GLU A 106 -3.20 5.15 -10.62
CA GLU A 106 -4.15 4.04 -10.59
C GLU A 106 -5.02 4.06 -9.32
N VAL A 107 -4.41 4.22 -8.14
CA VAL A 107 -5.13 4.35 -6.88
C VAL A 107 -6.07 5.56 -6.90
N ALA A 108 -5.62 6.71 -7.43
CA ALA A 108 -6.48 7.88 -7.57
C ALA A 108 -7.68 7.61 -8.49
N GLY A 109 -7.48 6.89 -9.60
CA GLY A 109 -8.56 6.46 -10.49
C GLY A 109 -9.56 5.53 -9.80
N LEU A 110 -9.08 4.52 -9.07
CA LEU A 110 -9.92 3.59 -8.32
C LEU A 110 -10.75 4.30 -7.23
N LEU A 111 -10.20 5.32 -6.57
CA LEU A 111 -10.95 6.12 -5.59
C LEU A 111 -12.09 6.90 -6.24
N VAL A 112 -11.89 7.43 -7.44
CA VAL A 112 -12.94 8.12 -8.20
C VAL A 112 -14.06 7.15 -8.60
N GLU A 113 -13.72 5.98 -9.13
CA GLU A 113 -14.72 4.97 -9.48
C GLU A 113 -15.48 4.45 -8.25
N LEU A 114 -14.78 4.23 -7.13
CA LEU A 114 -15.42 3.85 -5.87
C LEU A 114 -16.47 4.88 -5.42
N GLU A 115 -16.20 6.17 -5.59
CA GLU A 115 -17.14 7.23 -5.21
C GLU A 115 -18.35 7.28 -6.16
N LYS A 116 -18.15 7.03 -7.46
CA LYS A 116 -19.26 6.89 -8.43
C LYS A 116 -20.15 5.69 -8.10
N ASP A 117 -19.56 4.56 -7.74
CA ASP A 117 -20.28 3.35 -7.36
C ASP A 117 -21.06 3.57 -6.06
N ARG A 118 -20.47 4.23 -5.07
CA ARG A 118 -21.15 4.63 -3.83
C ARG A 118 -22.36 5.51 -4.08
N PHE A 119 -22.21 6.51 -4.96
CA PHE A 119 -23.32 7.38 -5.34
C PHE A 119 -24.44 6.60 -6.05
N SER A 120 -24.08 5.74 -6.99
CA SER A 120 -25.03 4.91 -7.74
C SER A 120 -25.77 3.92 -6.84
N LYS A 121 -25.04 3.28 -5.92
CA LYS A 121 -25.61 2.39 -4.90
C LYS A 121 -26.65 3.13 -4.06
N ARG A 122 -26.31 4.32 -3.54
CA ARG A 122 -27.22 5.11 -2.71
C ARG A 122 -28.53 5.43 -3.43
N ARG A 123 -28.45 5.78 -4.72
CA ARG A 123 -29.64 6.06 -5.54
C ARG A 123 -30.53 4.82 -5.69
N ILE A 124 -29.93 3.65 -5.93
CA ILE A 124 -30.67 2.38 -6.04
C ILE A 124 -31.31 2.01 -4.70
N GLU A 125 -30.63 2.25 -3.57
CA GLU A 125 -31.18 2.03 -2.23
C GLU A 125 -32.38 2.93 -1.94
N ASP A 126 -32.29 4.23 -2.29
CA ASP A 126 -33.41 5.18 -2.16
C ASP A 126 -34.61 4.77 -3.04
N ASP A 127 -34.36 4.35 -4.28
CA ASP A 127 -35.39 3.86 -5.21
C ASP A 127 -36.04 2.57 -4.70
N LEU A 128 -35.25 1.65 -4.15
CA LEU A 128 -35.73 0.40 -3.56
C LEU A 128 -36.62 0.67 -2.35
N GLU A 129 -36.23 1.60 -1.47
CA GLU A 129 -37.05 2.00 -0.33
C GLU A 129 -38.38 2.61 -0.79
N SER A 130 -38.35 3.51 -1.78
CA SER A 130 -39.54 4.11 -2.38
C SER A 130 -40.50 3.07 -2.96
N MET A 131 -39.98 2.11 -3.72
CA MET A 131 -40.79 1.03 -4.30
C MET A 131 -41.31 0.07 -3.24
N SER A 132 -40.53 -0.20 -2.20
CA SER A 132 -40.95 -1.06 -1.08
C SER A 132 -42.12 -0.41 -0.32
N ARG A 133 -42.05 0.90 -0.03
CA ARG A 133 -43.16 1.66 0.58
C ARG A 133 -44.42 1.65 -0.29
N LYS A 134 -44.27 1.82 -1.62
CA LYS A 134 -45.39 1.73 -2.58
C LYS A 134 -46.00 0.33 -2.61
N ALA A 135 -45.18 -0.72 -2.66
CA ALA A 135 -45.63 -2.10 -2.68
C ALA A 135 -46.41 -2.45 -1.40
N SER A 136 -45.90 -2.07 -0.22
CA SER A 136 -46.61 -2.27 1.06
C SER A 136 -47.96 -1.54 1.07
N SER A 137 -48.00 -0.30 0.61
CA SER A 137 -49.24 0.49 0.53
C SER A 137 -50.27 -0.13 -0.41
N LEU A 138 -49.83 -0.67 -1.56
CA LEU A 138 -50.71 -1.36 -2.50
C LEU A 138 -51.23 -2.67 -1.92
N ARG A 139 -50.40 -3.46 -1.22
CA ARG A 139 -50.85 -4.70 -0.56
C ARG A 139 -51.96 -4.44 0.43
N VAL A 140 -51.81 -3.44 1.30
CA VAL A 140 -52.86 -3.05 2.27
C VAL A 140 -54.16 -2.66 1.57
N LYS A 141 -54.09 -1.91 0.47
CA LYS A 141 -55.27 -1.54 -0.32
C LYS A 141 -55.94 -2.75 -0.97
N THR A 142 -55.17 -3.66 -1.54
CA THR A 142 -55.68 -4.88 -2.17
C THR A 142 -56.32 -5.81 -1.13
N GLU A 143 -55.71 -5.97 0.04
CA GLU A 143 -56.27 -6.74 1.15
C GLU A 143 -57.59 -6.13 1.65
N ALA A 144 -57.65 -4.81 1.84
CA ALA A 144 -58.87 -4.11 2.23
C ALA A 144 -59.99 -4.27 1.18
N SER A 145 -59.66 -4.19 -0.10
CA SER A 145 -60.63 -4.42 -1.19
C SER A 145 -61.15 -5.85 -1.19
N SER A 146 -60.28 -6.85 -1.01
CA SER A 146 -60.68 -8.25 -0.95
C SER A 146 -61.58 -8.55 0.25
N LEU A 147 -61.28 -7.95 1.42
CA LEU A 147 -62.14 -8.06 2.60
C LEU A 147 -63.52 -7.43 2.34
N LEU A 148 -63.57 -6.26 1.70
CA LEU A 148 -64.82 -5.58 1.38
C LEU A 148 -65.68 -6.37 0.39
N GLU A 149 -65.05 -7.04 -0.57
CA GLU A 149 -65.72 -7.93 -1.53
C GLU A 149 -66.29 -9.18 -0.85
N LYS A 150 -65.56 -9.81 0.08
CA LYS A 150 -66.06 -10.92 0.89
C LYS A 150 -67.28 -10.51 1.73
N VAL A 151 -67.21 -9.37 2.41
CA VAL A 151 -68.35 -8.86 3.20
C VAL A 151 -69.56 -8.58 2.30
N HIS A 152 -69.36 -7.99 1.12
CA HIS A 152 -70.46 -7.80 0.17
C HIS A 152 -71.06 -9.12 -0.30
N GLN A 153 -70.24 -10.12 -0.56
CA GLN A 153 -70.71 -11.44 -0.94
C GLN A 153 -71.54 -12.09 0.17
N GLU A 154 -71.05 -12.08 1.42
CA GLU A 154 -71.78 -12.58 2.59
C GLU A 154 -73.13 -11.87 2.76
N VAL A 155 -73.15 -10.53 2.67
CA VAL A 155 -74.39 -9.74 2.74
C VAL A 155 -75.37 -10.14 1.62
N ASN A 156 -74.87 -10.37 0.41
CA ASN A 156 -75.71 -10.80 -0.72
C ASN A 156 -76.25 -12.22 -0.54
N GLU A 157 -75.45 -13.13 0.01
CA GLU A 157 -75.88 -14.49 0.36
C GLU A 157 -76.99 -14.45 1.43
N TYR A 158 -76.78 -13.69 2.52
CA TYR A 158 -77.81 -13.49 3.55
C TYR A 158 -79.09 -12.86 3.00
N ARG A 159 -78.97 -11.83 2.14
CA ARG A 159 -80.13 -11.24 1.45
C ARG A 159 -80.83 -12.26 0.56
N GLY A 160 -80.10 -13.14 -0.11
CA GLY A 160 -80.64 -14.20 -0.95
C GLY A 160 -81.49 -15.20 -0.16
N ILE A 161 -81.08 -15.58 1.05
CA ILE A 161 -81.82 -16.49 1.93
C ILE A 161 -83.20 -15.92 2.30
N LEU A 162 -83.31 -14.60 2.47
CA LEU A 162 -84.57 -13.93 2.80
C LEU A 162 -85.54 -13.81 1.62
N LYS A 163 -85.07 -14.02 0.38
CA LYS A 163 -85.92 -13.98 -0.81
C LYS A 163 -86.72 -15.27 -0.98
N CYS A 164 -87.92 -15.13 -1.54
CA CYS A 164 -88.82 -16.23 -1.85
C CYS A 164 -88.18 -17.15 -2.92
N GLY A 165 -88.09 -18.46 -2.64
CA GLY A 165 -87.49 -19.42 -3.56
C GLY A 165 -88.21 -19.61 -4.91
N VAL A 166 -89.45 -19.11 -5.04
CA VAL A 166 -90.26 -19.21 -6.26
C VAL A 166 -89.96 -18.07 -7.24
N CYS A 167 -89.99 -16.82 -6.78
CA CYS A 167 -89.72 -15.65 -7.63
C CYS A 167 -88.29 -15.13 -7.55
N ARG A 168 -87.52 -15.52 -6.52
CA ARG A 168 -86.14 -15.07 -6.23
C ARG A 168 -85.97 -13.55 -6.15
N ASP A 169 -87.05 -12.84 -5.84
CA ASP A 169 -87.11 -11.39 -5.91
C ASP A 169 -87.66 -10.80 -4.60
N ARG A 170 -88.93 -11.08 -4.29
CA ARG A 170 -89.61 -10.62 -3.06
C ARG A 170 -89.16 -11.38 -1.82
N GLN A 171 -89.28 -10.75 -0.65
CA GLN A 171 -88.98 -11.37 0.64
C GLN A 171 -89.99 -12.44 1.03
N LYS A 172 -89.60 -13.32 1.95
CA LYS A 172 -90.49 -14.29 2.58
C LYS A 172 -91.42 -13.57 3.57
N GLU A 173 -92.72 -13.68 3.35
CA GLU A 173 -93.77 -12.98 4.11
C GLU A 173 -94.81 -13.94 4.66
N VAL A 174 -94.85 -15.19 4.16
CA VAL A 174 -95.83 -16.19 4.56
C VAL A 174 -95.16 -17.55 4.77
N VAL A 175 -95.73 -18.34 5.69
CA VAL A 175 -95.35 -19.73 5.97
C VAL A 175 -96.53 -20.67 5.72
N ILE A 176 -96.25 -21.84 5.15
CA ILE A 176 -97.22 -22.93 5.06
C ILE A 176 -97.10 -23.78 6.34
N THR A 177 -98.06 -23.71 7.25
CA THR A 177 -97.97 -24.33 8.58
C THR A 177 -97.92 -25.86 8.59
N LYS A 178 -98.27 -26.51 7.47
CA LYS A 178 -98.17 -27.97 7.31
C LYS A 178 -96.75 -28.48 7.07
N CYS A 179 -95.88 -27.67 6.48
CA CYS A 179 -94.51 -28.07 6.13
C CYS A 179 -93.44 -27.02 6.45
N TYR A 180 -93.84 -25.89 7.04
CA TYR A 180 -92.99 -24.78 7.46
C TYR A 180 -92.12 -24.14 6.37
N HIS A 181 -92.45 -24.36 5.10
CA HIS A 181 -91.78 -23.68 4.00
C HIS A 181 -92.30 -22.25 3.82
N LEU A 182 -91.38 -21.34 3.48
CA LEU A 182 -91.55 -19.90 3.52
C LEU A 182 -91.48 -19.28 2.12
N PHE A 183 -92.40 -18.37 1.81
CA PHE A 183 -92.52 -17.75 0.49
C PHE A 183 -93.01 -16.30 0.59
N CYS A 184 -92.98 -15.56 -0.51
CA CYS A 184 -93.69 -14.27 -0.58
C CYS A 184 -95.18 -14.51 -0.70
N ASN A 185 -95.98 -13.57 -0.21
CA ASN A 185 -97.44 -13.68 -0.25
C ASN A 185 -97.93 -13.83 -1.69
N ASP A 186 -97.43 -13.00 -2.61
CA ASP A 186 -97.81 -13.01 -4.02
C ASP A 186 -97.68 -14.37 -4.71
N CYS A 187 -96.59 -15.10 -4.46
CA CYS A 187 -96.36 -16.41 -5.07
C CYS A 187 -97.35 -17.46 -4.56
N ILE A 188 -97.64 -17.47 -3.27
CA ILE A 188 -98.59 -18.42 -2.68
C ILE A 188 -100.02 -18.08 -3.06
N GLN A 189 -100.39 -16.80 -3.10
CA GLN A 189 -101.72 -16.38 -3.55
C GLN A 189 -101.96 -16.73 -5.02
N LYS A 190 -100.96 -16.60 -5.89
CA LYS A 190 -101.05 -17.04 -7.30
C LYS A 190 -101.35 -18.54 -7.41
N LEU A 191 -100.67 -19.38 -6.63
CA LEU A 191 -100.90 -20.83 -6.63
C LEU A 191 -102.30 -21.21 -6.12
N LEU A 192 -102.75 -20.57 -5.04
CA LEU A 192 -104.08 -20.77 -4.48
C LEU A 192 -105.18 -20.39 -5.49
N ARG A 193 -105.03 -19.26 -6.20
CA ARG A 193 -105.94 -18.84 -7.27
C ARG A 193 -105.97 -19.83 -8.44
N ASN A 194 -104.80 -20.34 -8.84
CA ASN A 194 -104.67 -21.31 -9.93
C ASN A 194 -105.01 -22.75 -9.52
N ARG A 195 -105.56 -22.96 -8.31
CA ARG A 195 -105.92 -24.27 -7.73
C ARG A 195 -104.74 -25.26 -7.63
N GLN A 196 -103.50 -24.77 -7.68
CA GLN A 196 -102.28 -25.56 -7.54
C GLN A 196 -101.88 -25.65 -6.05
N ARG A 197 -102.61 -26.47 -5.30
CA ARG A 197 -102.52 -26.60 -3.82
C ARG A 197 -101.40 -27.51 -3.33
N ARG A 198 -100.20 -27.39 -3.89
CA ARG A 198 -99.01 -28.15 -3.48
C ARG A 198 -97.85 -27.21 -3.19
N CYS A 199 -97.12 -27.45 -2.10
CA CYS A 199 -95.98 -26.63 -1.69
C CYS A 199 -94.92 -26.62 -2.80
N PRO A 200 -94.43 -25.45 -3.24
CA PRO A 200 -93.38 -25.37 -4.26
C PRO A 200 -92.05 -26.01 -3.86
N SER A 201 -91.76 -26.13 -2.56
CA SER A 201 -90.49 -26.68 -2.07
C SER A 201 -90.52 -28.19 -1.84
N CYS A 202 -91.63 -28.75 -1.35
CA CYS A 202 -91.70 -30.18 -0.96
C CYS A 202 -92.89 -30.95 -1.54
N GLY A 203 -93.78 -30.29 -2.29
CA GLY A 203 -94.94 -30.92 -2.93
C GLY A 203 -96.10 -31.27 -2.00
N LEU A 204 -95.98 -31.05 -0.68
CA LEU A 204 -97.04 -31.33 0.29
C LEU A 204 -98.31 -30.49 0.00
N SER A 205 -99.49 -31.12 0.09
CA SER A 205 -100.77 -30.44 -0.11
C SER A 205 -101.08 -29.43 1.01
N PHE A 206 -101.63 -28.26 0.67
CA PHE A 206 -102.03 -27.23 1.64
C PHE A 206 -103.27 -26.44 1.18
N GLY A 207 -104.03 -25.87 2.14
CA GLY A 207 -105.18 -25.00 1.89
C GLY A 207 -104.95 -23.54 2.29
N ALA A 208 -105.92 -22.65 2.02
CA ALA A 208 -105.81 -21.23 2.35
C ALA A 208 -105.64 -20.97 3.87
N ASN A 209 -106.25 -21.81 4.72
CA ASN A 209 -106.14 -21.71 6.17
C ASN A 209 -104.75 -22.11 6.71
N ASP A 210 -103.97 -22.85 5.92
CA ASP A 210 -102.63 -23.32 6.28
C ASP A 210 -101.54 -22.27 5.94
N VAL A 211 -101.92 -21.11 5.40
CA VAL A 211 -100.99 -20.01 5.09
C VAL A 211 -101.10 -18.95 6.17
N LYS A 212 -99.99 -18.63 6.83
CA LYS A 212 -99.92 -17.60 7.88
C LYS A 212 -98.87 -16.55 7.54
N PRO A 213 -99.13 -15.25 7.80
CA PRO A 213 -98.12 -14.22 7.64
C PRO A 213 -97.02 -14.40 8.68
N ILE A 214 -95.81 -13.97 8.30
CA ILE A 214 -94.63 -13.92 9.16
C ILE A 214 -93.88 -12.61 8.91
N TYR A 215 -93.08 -12.19 9.88
CA TYR A 215 -92.26 -10.98 9.82
C TYR A 215 -90.84 -11.36 10.23
N ILE A 216 -89.86 -11.06 9.37
CA ILE A 216 -88.43 -11.38 9.53
C ILE A 216 -87.63 -10.08 9.51
#